data_AF-A0A6A6I6C6-F1
#
_entry.id   AF-A0A6A6I6C6-F1
#
_cell.length_a   1.000
_cell.length_b   1.000
_cell.length_c   1.000
_cell.angle_alpha   90.00
_cell.angle_beta   90.00
_cell.angle_gamma   90.00
#
_symmetry.space_group_name_H-M   'P 1'
#
loop_
_entity.id
_entity.type
_entity.pdbx_description
1 polymer ?
#
loop_
_entity_poly.entity_id
_entity_poly.type
_entity_poly.pdbx_seq_one_letter_code
_entity_poly.pdbx_strand_id
1 'polypeptide(L)'
;MAASVQIQASDAQPLKGNSSPQSRSNTEVRKPRPKRPNYNEVHSKPLPLEVYPLPVFIPHNPISIVRIAITLLSHSLWPPRSHSVVHKAYFSPETQSIHVTDPKSIRALWEQGFWGSGSLSRSEPRWLDQEKRKRGIEAATTSEEVTRARREERRQFKLERAKAQREAIEQQMREEGKLDAETDLEELVENGSVTESPRGTLYPADAGVPLGDVAAVENPSIIEEVNRVIAEEMPSFGAEIGDQEHLQLTFEEAFFLNYVLGVLDICQDADPPNNSSYLLHLFCTYSEFPLPSHAEAHLQSLYSWRVGALSCPELLDRSAGSPIPPDNPFLLKYVVFHHFRSLGWVVRPGIKFACDYLLYLRGPAFHHAEFAIMIVPSYSHPYWSESPERVAECKKKEKKDWWWFHRLNRVQSQVHKTLMLVYVEIPPPWDEGREKPVSKLDVGKILKSYSVREFVFRRWSPNRNRD
;
A
#
# COMPACT_ATOMS: atom_id res chain seq x y z
N MET A 1 -77.10 -37.25 35.86
CA MET A 1 -76.83 -37.49 34.43
C MET A 1 -75.36 -37.82 34.28
N ALA A 2 -75.05 -38.96 33.63
CA ALA A 2 -73.75 -39.42 33.12
C ALA A 2 -72.53 -39.33 34.07
N ALA A 3 -72.14 -40.43 34.73
CA ALA A 3 -71.32 -41.53 34.20
C ALA A 3 -69.83 -41.17 34.02
N SER A 4 -69.03 -41.75 34.91
CA SER A 4 -67.58 -41.88 34.91
C SER A 4 -67.04 -42.50 33.62
N VAL A 5 -65.76 -42.26 33.31
CA VAL A 5 -64.70 -43.26 33.02
C VAL A 5 -63.56 -42.60 32.24
N GLN A 6 -62.35 -42.69 32.80
CA GLN A 6 -61.07 -42.52 32.11
C GLN A 6 -60.90 -43.61 31.04
N ILE A 7 -60.42 -43.23 29.85
CA ILE A 7 -59.98 -44.19 28.83
C ILE A 7 -58.50 -43.95 28.53
N GLN A 8 -57.68 -44.92 28.88
CA GLN A 8 -56.42 -45.25 28.20
C GLN A 8 -56.73 -46.03 26.92
N ALA A 9 -55.98 -45.77 25.86
CA ALA A 9 -55.80 -46.63 24.68
C ALA A 9 -54.51 -46.13 24.00
N SER A 10 -53.39 -46.85 23.87
CA SER A 10 -53.07 -48.21 23.40
C SER A 10 -52.25 -48.09 22.11
N ASP A 11 -51.14 -48.83 22.08
CA ASP A 11 -50.21 -48.99 20.96
C ASP A 11 -50.87 -49.24 19.60
N ALA A 12 -50.34 -48.58 18.57
CA ALA A 12 -50.47 -48.97 17.17
C ALA A 12 -49.17 -48.65 16.41
N GLN A 13 -48.39 -49.68 16.07
CA GLN A 13 -47.51 -49.67 14.88
C GLN A 13 -48.41 -49.82 13.65
N PRO A 14 -48.15 -49.19 12.49
CA PRO A 14 -47.08 -49.60 11.57
C PRO A 14 -46.49 -48.40 10.74
N LEU A 15 -45.35 -48.43 10.04
CA LEU A 15 -45.03 -49.09 8.77
C LEU A 15 -43.56 -48.75 8.40
N LYS A 16 -42.84 -49.74 7.86
CA LYS A 16 -41.55 -49.57 7.20
C LYS A 16 -41.71 -48.87 5.84
N GLY A 17 -40.74 -48.03 5.49
CA GLY A 17 -40.36 -47.76 4.09
C GLY A 17 -40.36 -46.28 3.67
N ASN A 18 -39.20 -45.62 3.72
CA ASN A 18 -38.43 -45.34 2.51
C ASN A 18 -37.11 -44.63 2.82
N SER A 19 -36.06 -45.15 2.20
CA SER A 19 -34.67 -44.73 2.25
C SER A 19 -34.47 -43.30 1.73
N SER A 20 -33.99 -42.42 2.60
CA SER A 20 -33.34 -41.16 2.22
C SER A 20 -31.99 -41.45 1.55
N PRO A 21 -31.62 -40.79 0.43
CA PRO A 21 -30.29 -40.96 -0.15
C PRO A 21 -29.25 -40.37 0.79
N GLN A 22 -28.34 -41.20 1.28
CA GLN A 22 -27.16 -40.76 2.01
C GLN A 22 -26.29 -39.90 1.08
N SER A 23 -26.20 -38.60 1.35
CA SER A 23 -25.15 -37.76 0.78
C SER A 23 -23.81 -38.29 1.28
N ARG A 24 -23.06 -38.99 0.41
CA ARG A 24 -21.67 -39.34 0.66
C ARG A 24 -20.87 -38.04 0.75
N SER A 25 -20.64 -37.55 1.97
CA SER A 25 -19.68 -36.49 2.23
C SER A 25 -18.27 -37.06 2.05
N ASN A 26 -17.71 -36.93 0.84
CA ASN A 26 -16.29 -37.14 0.58
C ASN A 26 -15.53 -36.12 1.43
N THR A 27 -15.13 -36.54 2.63
CA THR A 27 -14.37 -35.70 3.55
C THR A 27 -12.90 -35.94 3.22
N GLU A 28 -12.44 -35.36 2.11
CA GLU A 28 -11.01 -35.32 1.83
C GLU A 28 -10.30 -34.57 2.96
N VAL A 29 -9.32 -35.23 3.57
CA VAL A 29 -8.48 -34.67 4.63
C VAL A 29 -7.68 -33.52 4.02
N ARG A 30 -8.19 -32.30 4.19
CA ARG A 30 -7.51 -31.08 3.74
C ARG A 30 -6.11 -31.02 4.35
N LYS A 31 -5.08 -31.08 3.50
CA LYS A 31 -3.68 -30.92 3.90
C LYS A 31 -3.53 -29.66 4.78
N PRO A 32 -2.78 -29.73 5.89
CA PRO A 32 -2.62 -28.60 6.80
C PRO A 32 -1.94 -27.45 6.04
N ARG A 33 -2.60 -26.29 6.04
CA ARG A 33 -2.04 -25.09 5.41
C ARG A 33 -0.75 -24.71 6.11
N PRO A 34 0.30 -24.29 5.39
CA PRO A 34 1.49 -23.74 6.02
C PRO A 34 1.07 -22.57 6.91
N LYS A 35 1.54 -22.59 8.17
CA LYS A 35 1.23 -21.52 9.13
C LYS A 35 1.84 -20.22 8.60
N ARG A 36 1.04 -19.15 8.60
CA ARG A 36 1.55 -17.82 8.28
C ARG A 36 2.66 -17.45 9.28
N PRO A 37 3.68 -16.70 8.86
CA PRO A 37 4.64 -16.13 9.78
C PRO A 37 3.91 -15.33 10.86
N ASN A 38 4.42 -15.36 12.09
CA ASN A 38 3.88 -14.53 13.15
C ASN A 38 4.29 -13.07 12.92
N TYR A 39 3.44 -12.29 12.24
CA TYR A 39 3.74 -10.89 11.93
C TYR A 39 3.99 -10.03 13.18
N ASN A 40 3.48 -10.41 14.36
CA ASN A 40 3.79 -9.70 15.61
C ASN A 40 5.25 -9.84 16.02
N GLU A 41 5.89 -10.98 15.72
CA GLU A 41 7.31 -11.20 15.99
C GLU A 41 8.18 -10.49 14.94
N VAL A 42 7.79 -10.62 13.66
CA VAL A 42 8.49 -9.99 12.53
C VAL A 42 8.51 -8.47 12.67
N HIS A 43 7.35 -7.85 12.93
CA HIS A 43 7.22 -6.40 13.15
C HIS A 43 7.15 -6.06 14.65
N SER A 44 8.00 -6.71 15.45
CA SER A 44 8.11 -6.42 16.89
C SER A 44 8.69 -5.03 17.14
N LYS A 45 9.59 -4.57 16.27
CA LYS A 45 10.17 -3.22 16.32
C LYS A 45 9.42 -2.28 15.37
N PRO A 46 8.85 -1.16 15.85
CA PRO A 46 8.12 -0.22 15.00
C PRO A 46 9.02 0.71 14.18
N LEU A 47 10.28 0.86 14.58
CA LEU A 47 11.29 1.72 13.97
C LEU A 47 12.62 0.96 13.87
N PRO A 48 13.48 1.31 12.91
CA PRO A 48 14.79 0.68 12.70
C PRO A 48 15.84 1.15 13.72
N LEU A 49 15.47 1.19 15.00
CA LEU A 49 16.29 1.67 16.10
C LEU A 49 16.31 0.64 17.23
N GLU A 50 17.46 0.58 17.90
CA GLU A 50 17.57 -0.17 19.14
C GLU A 50 17.14 0.70 20.32
N VAL A 51 16.03 0.30 20.94
CA VAL A 51 15.51 0.95 22.13
C VAL A 51 15.94 0.15 23.35
N TYR A 52 16.52 0.83 24.32
CA TYR A 52 16.96 0.26 25.60
C TYR A 52 16.01 0.75 26.71
N PRO A 53 14.84 0.12 26.89
CA PRO A 53 13.83 0.60 27.82
C PRO A 53 14.35 0.50 29.26
N LEU A 54 13.99 1.49 30.08
CA LEU A 54 14.26 1.41 31.51
C LEU A 54 13.49 0.23 32.12
N PRO A 55 14.07 -0.44 33.14
CA PRO A 55 13.36 -1.47 33.89
C PRO A 55 12.04 -0.94 34.43
N VAL A 56 11.03 -1.82 34.51
CA VAL A 56 9.72 -1.46 35.06
C VAL A 56 9.88 -0.95 36.49
N PHE A 57 9.36 0.27 36.73
CA PHE A 57 9.32 0.85 38.06
C PHE A 57 8.18 0.21 38.88
N ILE A 58 8.53 -0.35 40.04
CA ILE A 58 7.57 -0.95 40.97
C ILE A 58 7.65 -0.17 42.28
N PRO A 59 6.71 0.76 42.55
CA PRO A 59 6.84 1.74 43.64
C PRO A 59 7.11 1.14 45.02
N HIS A 60 6.58 -0.06 45.29
CA HIS A 60 6.69 -0.74 46.57
C HIS A 60 7.98 -1.57 46.72
N ASN A 61 8.75 -1.76 45.64
CA ASN A 61 9.97 -2.55 45.68
C ASN A 61 11.20 -1.63 45.57
N PRO A 62 11.97 -1.42 46.65
CA PRO A 62 13.15 -0.57 46.62
C PRO A 62 14.24 -1.09 45.66
N ILE A 63 14.26 -2.39 45.38
CA ILE A 63 15.18 -2.99 44.39
C ILE A 63 14.87 -2.46 42.99
N SER A 64 13.61 -2.13 42.68
CA SER A 64 13.26 -1.54 41.39
C SER A 64 13.88 -0.15 41.19
N ILE A 65 13.93 0.66 42.25
CA ILE A 65 14.58 1.98 42.25
C ILE A 65 16.09 1.80 42.05
N VAL A 66 16.71 0.88 42.80
CA VAL A 66 18.14 0.59 42.67
C VAL A 66 18.47 0.12 41.25
N ARG A 67 17.65 -0.76 40.67
CA ARG A 67 17.83 -1.24 39.31
C ARG A 67 17.75 -0.12 38.28
N ILE A 68 16.76 0.77 38.41
CA ILE A 68 16.63 1.96 37.53
C ILE A 68 17.82 2.90 37.73
N ALA A 69 18.24 3.15 38.97
CA ALA A 69 19.38 4.01 39.27
C ALA A 69 20.68 3.45 38.68
N ILE A 70 20.93 2.14 38.79
CA ILE A 70 22.08 1.47 38.14
C ILE A 70 21.97 1.60 36.62
N THR A 71 20.80 1.36 36.03
CA THR A 71 20.62 1.48 34.58
C THR A 71 20.86 2.92 34.12
N LEU A 72 20.31 3.93 34.79
CA LEU A 72 20.55 5.34 34.49
C LEU A 72 22.02 5.73 34.64
N LEU A 73 22.69 5.27 35.71
CA LEU A 73 24.12 5.51 35.92
C LEU A 73 24.95 4.86 34.80
N SER A 74 24.64 3.61 34.44
CA SER A 74 25.33 2.90 33.37
C SER A 74 25.11 3.56 32.01
N HIS A 75 23.89 3.99 31.68
CA HIS A 75 23.57 4.66 30.43
C HIS A 75 24.15 6.08 30.39
N SER A 76 24.34 6.73 31.54
CA SER A 76 25.02 8.02 31.63
C SER A 76 26.52 7.93 31.42
N LEU A 77 27.16 6.85 31.90
CA LEU A 77 28.61 6.64 31.78
C LEU A 77 28.99 5.97 30.45
N TRP A 78 28.16 5.04 29.98
CA TRP A 78 28.32 4.30 28.73
C TRP A 78 26.99 4.27 27.97
N PRO A 79 26.64 5.36 27.25
CA PRO A 79 25.40 5.43 26.51
C PRO A 79 25.36 4.35 25.42
N PRO A 80 24.33 3.47 25.43
CA PRO A 80 24.18 2.47 24.38
C PRO A 80 23.89 3.15 23.05
N ARG A 81 24.40 2.59 21.95
CA ARG A 81 24.17 3.14 20.61
C ARG A 81 22.81 2.68 20.10
N SER A 82 21.92 3.63 19.83
CA SER A 82 20.59 3.35 19.23
C SER A 82 20.68 3.02 17.73
N HIS A 83 21.72 3.47 17.04
CA HIS A 83 21.96 3.30 15.61
C HIS A 83 23.03 2.21 15.39
N SER A 84 22.63 0.94 15.44
CA SER A 84 23.57 -0.19 15.26
C SER A 84 23.92 -0.42 13.78
N VAL A 85 22.98 -0.13 12.87
CA VAL A 85 23.14 -0.31 11.42
C VAL A 85 22.71 0.97 10.71
N VAL A 86 23.57 1.47 9.82
CA VAL A 86 23.24 2.54 8.87
C VAL A 86 23.06 1.90 7.50
N HIS A 87 21.86 1.99 6.95
CA HIS A 87 21.48 1.43 5.67
C HIS A 87 21.94 2.34 4.54
N LYS A 88 22.51 1.76 3.49
CA LYS A 88 22.93 2.51 2.30
C LYS A 88 21.82 2.49 1.25
N ALA A 89 21.51 3.66 0.72
CA ALA A 89 20.56 3.85 -0.37
C ALA A 89 21.17 4.71 -1.47
N TYR A 90 20.63 4.58 -2.68
CA TYR A 90 21.05 5.35 -3.85
C TYR A 90 19.88 6.18 -4.38
N PHE A 91 20.16 7.41 -4.79
CA PHE A 91 19.18 8.25 -5.45
C PHE A 91 19.16 7.94 -6.95
N SER A 92 17.99 7.60 -7.49
CA SER A 92 17.79 7.36 -8.93
C SER A 92 17.05 8.56 -9.55
N PRO A 93 17.71 9.39 -10.38
CA PRO A 93 17.08 10.53 -11.04
C PRO A 93 15.96 10.13 -12.00
N GLU A 94 16.14 8.99 -12.70
CA GLU A 94 15.21 8.49 -13.72
C GLU A 94 13.86 8.11 -13.13
N THR A 95 13.88 7.49 -11.96
CA THR A 95 12.67 7.00 -11.28
C THR A 95 12.19 7.94 -10.17
N GLN A 96 12.91 9.05 -9.93
CA GLN A 96 12.63 10.02 -8.87
C GLN A 96 12.35 9.35 -7.52
N SER A 97 13.15 8.34 -7.18
CA SER A 97 12.99 7.57 -5.96
C SER A 97 14.34 7.12 -5.41
N ILE A 98 14.34 6.71 -4.15
CA ILE A 98 15.53 6.31 -3.42
C ILE A 98 15.48 4.82 -3.24
N HIS A 99 16.52 4.14 -3.66
CA HIS A 99 16.51 2.69 -3.78
C HIS A 99 17.48 2.09 -2.77
N VAL A 100 17.07 0.98 -2.17
CA VAL A 100 17.92 0.16 -1.30
C VAL A 100 18.08 -1.21 -1.97
N THR A 101 19.31 -1.63 -2.23
CA THR A 101 19.63 -2.91 -2.90
C THR A 101 20.10 -3.99 -1.96
N ASP A 102 20.68 -3.64 -0.82
CA ASP A 102 21.18 -4.65 0.13
C ASP A 102 20.00 -5.44 0.74
N PRO A 103 19.91 -6.77 0.53
CA PRO A 103 18.77 -7.57 0.98
C PRO A 103 18.56 -7.53 2.50
N LYS A 104 19.64 -7.39 3.29
CA LYS A 104 19.54 -7.26 4.76
C LYS A 104 18.90 -5.93 5.14
N SER A 105 19.32 -4.85 4.49
CA SER A 105 18.75 -3.51 4.68
C SER A 105 17.30 -3.45 4.22
N ILE A 106 16.96 -4.07 3.08
CA ILE A 106 15.58 -4.19 2.59
C ILE A 106 14.67 -4.85 3.63
N ARG A 107 15.09 -6.02 4.15
CA ARG A 107 14.32 -6.72 5.20
C ARG A 107 14.25 -5.90 6.47
N ALA A 108 15.36 -5.36 6.96
CA ALA A 108 15.38 -4.58 8.20
C ALA A 108 14.44 -3.38 8.13
N LEU A 109 14.46 -2.60 7.04
CA LEU A 109 13.57 -1.45 6.86
C LEU A 109 12.10 -1.88 6.71
N TRP A 110 11.83 -2.97 6.00
CA TRP A 110 10.45 -3.43 5.86
C TRP A 110 9.88 -3.98 7.18
N GLU A 111 10.65 -4.82 7.88
CA GLU A 111 10.28 -5.41 9.17
C GLU A 111 10.13 -4.33 10.24
N GLN A 112 11.02 -3.33 10.25
CA GLN A 112 11.11 -2.31 11.29
C GLN A 112 10.44 -1.00 10.88
N GLY A 113 9.18 -1.07 10.46
CA GLY A 113 8.34 0.12 10.22
C GLY A 113 7.68 0.22 8.85
N PHE A 114 7.69 -0.85 8.03
CA PHE A 114 7.04 -0.90 6.71
C PHE A 114 7.52 0.18 5.74
N TRP A 115 8.81 0.50 5.76
CA TRP A 115 9.39 1.51 4.89
C TRP A 115 9.46 1.01 3.44
N GLY A 116 9.10 1.87 2.49
CA GLY A 116 9.29 1.64 1.07
C GLY A 116 8.42 0.54 0.46
N SER A 117 8.50 0.37 -0.86
CA SER A 117 7.79 -0.67 -1.60
C SER A 117 8.77 -1.48 -2.44
N GLY A 118 8.62 -2.80 -2.49
CA GLY A 118 9.43 -3.63 -3.39
C GLY A 118 9.17 -3.27 -4.85
N SER A 119 10.22 -3.24 -5.67
CA SER A 119 10.09 -2.98 -7.10
C SER A 119 9.37 -4.11 -7.85
N LEU A 120 9.54 -5.34 -7.36
CA LEU A 120 8.99 -6.55 -7.99
C LEU A 120 7.95 -7.27 -7.12
N SER A 121 7.95 -7.03 -5.80
CA SER A 121 6.96 -7.58 -4.87
C SER A 121 5.94 -6.53 -4.41
N ARG A 122 4.69 -6.97 -4.19
CA ARG A 122 3.57 -6.06 -3.86
C ARG A 122 3.48 -5.65 -2.39
N SER A 123 3.93 -6.51 -1.48
CA SER A 123 3.64 -6.40 -0.05
C SER A 123 4.89 -6.58 0.78
N GLU A 124 5.53 -7.73 0.64
CA GLU A 124 6.76 -8.14 1.31
C GLU A 124 7.85 -8.41 0.26
N PRO A 125 9.10 -7.97 0.48
CA PRO A 125 10.21 -8.19 -0.45
C PRO A 125 10.60 -9.68 -0.46
N ARG A 126 9.94 -10.44 -1.34
CA ARG A 126 10.08 -11.90 -1.46
C ARG A 126 10.28 -12.33 -2.91
N TRP A 127 10.64 -11.42 -3.80
CA TRP A 127 10.71 -11.73 -5.22
C TRP A 127 11.67 -12.89 -5.49
N LEU A 128 12.85 -12.87 -4.87
CA LEU A 128 13.84 -13.94 -5.02
C LEU A 128 13.28 -15.31 -4.59
N ASP A 129 12.59 -15.35 -3.45
CA ASP A 129 11.97 -16.58 -2.95
C ASP A 129 10.87 -17.07 -3.90
N GLN A 130 10.08 -16.16 -4.47
CA GLN A 130 9.05 -16.50 -5.46
C GLN A 130 9.66 -17.03 -6.76
N GLU A 131 10.76 -16.44 -7.22
CA GLU A 131 11.41 -16.85 -8.46
C GLU A 131 12.09 -18.22 -8.32
N LYS A 132 12.72 -18.49 -7.17
CA LYS A 132 13.22 -19.84 -6.83
C LYS A 132 12.10 -20.88 -6.83
N ARG A 133 10.93 -20.55 -6.28
CA ARG A 133 9.75 -21.44 -6.29
C ARG A 133 9.21 -21.70 -7.68
N LYS A 134 9.08 -20.66 -8.53
CA LYS A 134 8.61 -20.82 -9.92
C LYS A 134 9.48 -21.77 -10.73
N ARG A 135 10.79 -21.80 -10.44
CA ARG A 135 11.74 -22.72 -11.08
C ARG A 135 11.83 -24.09 -10.40
N GLY A 136 10.94 -24.39 -9.45
CA GLY A 136 10.87 -25.67 -8.76
C GLY A 136 12.00 -25.91 -7.74
N ILE A 137 12.78 -24.88 -7.38
CA ILE A 137 13.92 -25.02 -6.46
C ILE A 137 13.45 -25.08 -4.99
N GLU A 138 12.33 -24.43 -4.65
CA GLU A 138 11.73 -24.47 -3.31
C GLU A 138 10.25 -24.93 -3.36
N ALA A 139 9.85 -25.82 -2.44
CA ALA A 139 8.57 -26.53 -2.47
C ALA A 139 7.42 -25.90 -1.64
N ALA A 140 7.60 -24.75 -0.98
CA ALA A 140 6.62 -24.20 -0.05
C ALA A 140 5.67 -23.17 -0.69
N THR A 141 4.36 -23.43 -0.69
CA THR A 141 3.33 -22.56 -1.29
C THR A 141 3.02 -21.32 -0.45
N THR A 142 3.00 -20.12 -1.06
CA THR A 142 2.69 -18.85 -0.35
C THR A 142 1.20 -18.51 -0.34
N SER A 143 0.77 -17.63 0.59
CA SER A 143 -0.63 -17.20 0.65
C SER A 143 -1.08 -16.36 -0.56
N GLU A 144 -0.16 -15.65 -1.22
CA GLU A 144 -0.44 -14.91 -2.45
C GLU A 144 -0.62 -15.86 -3.64
N GLU A 145 0.20 -16.91 -3.76
CA GLU A 145 0.04 -17.99 -4.73
C GLU A 145 -1.29 -18.73 -4.54
N VAL A 146 -1.64 -19.10 -3.31
CA VAL A 146 -2.95 -19.71 -3.01
C VAL A 146 -4.08 -18.74 -3.39
N THR A 147 -3.90 -17.44 -3.20
CA THR A 147 -4.91 -16.44 -3.60
C THR A 147 -4.98 -16.28 -5.11
N ARG A 148 -3.86 -16.39 -5.82
CA ARG A 148 -3.76 -16.34 -7.28
C ARG A 148 -4.36 -17.59 -7.92
N ALA A 149 -4.00 -18.79 -7.44
CA ALA A 149 -4.60 -20.05 -7.84
C ALA A 149 -6.12 -20.00 -7.64
N ARG A 150 -6.61 -19.56 -6.46
CA ARG A 150 -8.05 -19.34 -6.24
C ARG A 150 -8.68 -18.28 -7.15
N ARG A 151 -7.92 -17.33 -7.67
CA ARG A 151 -8.42 -16.33 -8.63
C ARG A 151 -8.46 -16.91 -10.03
N GLU A 152 -7.51 -17.77 -10.37
CA GLU A 152 -7.45 -18.51 -11.63
C GLU A 152 -8.54 -19.57 -11.67
N GLU A 153 -8.72 -20.38 -10.62
CA GLU A 153 -9.86 -21.29 -10.42
C GLU A 153 -11.19 -20.53 -10.51
N ARG A 154 -11.33 -19.40 -9.81
CA ARG A 154 -12.56 -18.57 -9.93
C ARG A 154 -12.75 -17.98 -11.32
N ARG A 155 -11.68 -17.74 -12.08
CA ARG A 155 -11.75 -17.25 -13.45
C ARG A 155 -12.17 -18.37 -14.39
N GLN A 156 -11.57 -19.56 -14.24
CA GLN A 156 -11.91 -20.77 -14.96
C GLN A 156 -13.37 -21.16 -14.71
N PHE A 157 -13.80 -21.23 -13.44
CA PHE A 157 -15.19 -21.50 -13.08
C PHE A 157 -16.17 -20.48 -13.67
N LYS A 158 -15.79 -19.19 -13.70
CA LYS A 158 -16.61 -18.16 -14.36
C LYS A 158 -16.66 -18.35 -15.89
N LEU A 159 -15.55 -18.76 -16.49
CA LEU A 159 -15.44 -18.99 -17.93
C LEU A 159 -16.19 -20.26 -18.34
N GLU A 160 -16.09 -21.34 -17.57
CA GLU A 160 -16.87 -22.57 -17.75
C GLU A 160 -18.36 -22.32 -17.58
N ARG A 161 -18.76 -21.57 -16.54
CA ARG A 161 -20.16 -21.16 -16.36
C ARG A 161 -20.66 -20.33 -17.54
N ALA A 162 -19.86 -19.40 -18.05
CA ALA A 162 -20.21 -18.61 -19.23
C ALA A 162 -20.33 -19.47 -20.49
N LYS A 163 -19.42 -20.44 -20.68
CA LYS A 163 -19.45 -21.39 -21.79
C LYS A 163 -20.71 -22.26 -21.75
N ALA A 164 -21.04 -22.84 -20.60
CA ALA A 164 -22.25 -23.64 -20.42
C ALA A 164 -23.53 -22.82 -20.64
N GLN A 165 -23.54 -21.55 -20.21
CA GLN A 165 -24.64 -20.63 -20.50
C GLN A 165 -24.77 -20.36 -22.00
N ARG A 166 -23.65 -20.17 -22.71
CA ARG A 166 -23.64 -19.96 -24.17
C ARG A 166 -24.16 -21.19 -24.92
N GLU A 167 -23.68 -22.38 -24.57
CA GLU A 167 -24.13 -23.65 -25.17
C GLU A 167 -25.61 -23.92 -24.91
N ALA A 168 -26.13 -23.60 -23.72
CA ALA A 168 -27.56 -23.75 -23.41
C ALA A 168 -28.45 -22.80 -24.22
N ILE A 169 -28.02 -21.55 -24.42
CA ILE A 169 -28.72 -20.57 -25.27
C ILE A 169 -28.72 -21.05 -26.72
N GLU A 170 -27.60 -21.57 -27.21
CA GLU A 170 -27.46 -22.13 -28.56
C GLU A 170 -28.44 -23.28 -28.81
N GLN A 171 -28.51 -24.22 -27.87
CA GLN A 171 -29.44 -25.34 -27.94
C GLN A 171 -30.89 -24.86 -27.94
N GLN A 172 -31.25 -23.93 -27.05
CA GLN A 172 -32.61 -23.37 -27.01
C GLN A 172 -32.98 -22.67 -28.33
N MET A 173 -32.07 -21.88 -28.90
CA MET A 173 -32.30 -21.18 -30.16
C MET A 173 -32.42 -22.15 -31.36
N ARG A 174 -31.70 -23.28 -31.32
CA ARG A 174 -31.81 -24.37 -32.30
C ARG A 174 -33.15 -25.11 -32.18
N GLU A 175 -33.63 -25.34 -30.96
CA GLU A 175 -34.97 -25.92 -30.70
C GLU A 175 -36.10 -24.97 -31.13
N GLU A 176 -35.91 -23.66 -30.94
CA GLU A 176 -36.85 -22.62 -31.40
C GLU A 176 -36.82 -22.39 -32.92
N GLY A 177 -35.96 -23.10 -33.68
CA GLY A 177 -35.86 -23.02 -35.13
C GLY A 177 -35.28 -21.70 -35.65
N LYS A 178 -34.58 -20.94 -34.80
CA LYS A 178 -33.95 -19.66 -35.14
C LYS A 178 -32.48 -19.80 -35.59
N LEU A 179 -31.92 -21.00 -35.49
CA LEU A 179 -30.55 -21.35 -35.86
C LEU A 179 -30.56 -22.61 -36.73
N ASP A 180 -29.91 -22.56 -37.89
CA ASP A 180 -29.77 -23.70 -38.79
C ASP A 180 -28.79 -24.75 -38.23
N ALA A 181 -28.83 -25.98 -38.76
CA ALA A 181 -28.06 -27.10 -38.22
C ALA A 181 -26.54 -26.96 -38.35
N GLU A 182 -26.05 -26.08 -39.23
CA GLU A 182 -24.62 -25.86 -39.52
C GLU A 182 -24.08 -24.49 -39.09
N THR A 183 -24.92 -23.53 -38.67
CA THR A 183 -24.46 -22.19 -38.29
C THR A 183 -24.09 -22.13 -36.81
N ASP A 184 -22.85 -21.72 -36.53
CA ASP A 184 -22.34 -21.54 -35.17
C ASP A 184 -22.72 -20.14 -34.64
N LEU A 185 -22.95 -20.04 -33.33
CA LEU A 185 -23.38 -18.79 -32.68
C LEU A 185 -22.36 -17.63 -32.84
N GLU A 186 -21.12 -17.95 -33.20
CA GLU A 186 -20.06 -16.99 -33.55
C GLU A 186 -20.37 -16.19 -34.83
N GLU A 187 -20.97 -16.83 -35.84
CA GLU A 187 -21.27 -16.21 -37.14
C GLU A 187 -22.44 -15.21 -37.06
N LEU A 188 -23.35 -15.41 -36.11
CA LEU A 188 -24.49 -14.50 -35.84
C LEU A 188 -24.09 -13.20 -35.12
N VAL A 189 -23.04 -13.24 -34.28
CA VAL A 189 -22.46 -12.06 -33.62
C VAL A 189 -21.70 -11.22 -34.64
N GLU A 190 -20.98 -11.86 -35.55
CA GLU A 190 -20.24 -11.20 -36.64
C GLU A 190 -21.19 -10.51 -37.64
N ASN A 191 -22.36 -11.12 -37.89
CA ASN A 191 -23.45 -10.56 -38.71
C ASN A 191 -24.33 -9.50 -37.98
N GLY A 192 -24.02 -9.17 -36.73
CA GLY A 192 -24.65 -8.05 -36.00
C GLY A 192 -26.06 -8.28 -35.46
N SER A 193 -26.55 -9.53 -35.46
CA SER A 193 -27.89 -9.89 -34.98
C SER A 193 -28.01 -10.04 -33.45
N VAL A 194 -26.87 -10.24 -32.76
CA VAL A 194 -26.78 -10.37 -31.30
C VAL A 194 -25.59 -9.54 -30.81
N THR A 195 -25.75 -8.81 -29.69
CA THR A 195 -24.65 -8.02 -29.11
C THR A 195 -24.04 -8.74 -27.91
N GLU A 196 -22.72 -8.90 -27.94
CA GLU A 196 -21.96 -9.52 -26.85
C GLU A 196 -21.41 -8.46 -25.89
N SER A 197 -21.71 -8.60 -24.60
CA SER A 197 -21.12 -7.72 -23.60
C SER A 197 -19.64 -8.09 -23.34
N PRO A 198 -18.79 -7.15 -22.89
CA PRO A 198 -17.40 -7.41 -22.52
C PRO A 198 -17.19 -8.47 -21.43
N ARG A 199 -18.26 -9.00 -20.83
CA ARG A 199 -18.27 -10.09 -19.85
C ARG A 199 -18.72 -11.45 -20.42
N GLY A 200 -18.96 -11.55 -21.73
CA GLY A 200 -19.41 -12.78 -22.40
C GLY A 200 -20.90 -13.08 -22.18
N THR A 201 -21.72 -12.06 -21.92
CA THR A 201 -23.18 -12.21 -21.77
C THR A 201 -23.87 -11.67 -23.01
N LEU A 202 -24.67 -12.50 -23.67
CA LEU A 202 -25.46 -12.15 -24.86
C LEU A 202 -26.88 -11.69 -24.45
N TYR A 203 -27.42 -10.68 -25.12
CA TYR A 203 -28.80 -10.22 -24.95
C TYR A 203 -29.58 -10.39 -26.25
N PRO A 204 -30.82 -10.92 -26.23
CA PRO A 204 -31.75 -10.75 -27.35
C PRO A 204 -32.25 -9.31 -27.38
N ALA A 205 -32.51 -8.77 -28.57
CA ALA A 205 -32.88 -7.36 -28.76
C ALA A 205 -34.19 -6.92 -28.05
N ASP A 206 -35.07 -7.87 -27.65
CA ASP A 206 -36.47 -7.54 -27.31
C ASP A 206 -37.03 -8.06 -25.96
N ALA A 207 -36.28 -8.72 -25.06
CA ALA A 207 -36.87 -9.10 -23.76
C ALA A 207 -35.87 -9.26 -22.61
N GLY A 208 -36.23 -8.70 -21.45
CA GLY A 208 -35.39 -8.58 -20.25
C GLY A 208 -35.74 -9.50 -19.08
N VAL A 209 -35.66 -10.83 -19.25
CA VAL A 209 -35.71 -11.77 -18.10
C VAL A 209 -34.76 -12.96 -18.32
N PRO A 210 -33.84 -13.28 -17.37
CA PRO A 210 -32.99 -14.46 -17.45
C PRO A 210 -33.67 -15.71 -16.83
N LEU A 211 -33.44 -16.88 -17.42
CA LEU A 211 -34.00 -18.17 -16.98
C LEU A 211 -32.91 -19.05 -16.33
N GLY A 212 -33.15 -19.47 -15.08
CA GLY A 212 -32.78 -20.78 -14.49
C GLY A 212 -31.32 -21.10 -14.12
N ASP A 213 -31.11 -21.54 -12.87
CA ASP A 213 -29.89 -22.19 -12.37
C ASP A 213 -29.80 -23.65 -12.85
N VAL A 214 -28.63 -24.08 -13.37
CA VAL A 214 -28.30 -25.50 -13.58
C VAL A 214 -26.87 -25.80 -13.08
N ALA A 215 -26.75 -26.92 -12.37
CA ALA A 215 -25.56 -27.40 -11.68
C ALA A 215 -24.47 -27.91 -12.64
N ALA A 216 -23.22 -27.60 -12.32
CA ALA A 216 -22.02 -28.01 -13.06
C ALA A 216 -21.65 -29.48 -12.80
N VAL A 217 -21.21 -30.18 -13.85
CA VAL A 217 -20.54 -31.48 -13.79
C VAL A 217 -19.03 -31.22 -13.87
N GLU A 218 -18.30 -31.50 -12.79
CA GLU A 218 -16.83 -31.46 -12.75
C GLU A 218 -16.27 -32.84 -13.12
N ASN A 219 -15.44 -32.92 -14.15
CA ASN A 219 -14.63 -34.11 -14.45
C ASN A 219 -13.18 -33.89 -13.95
N PRO A 220 -12.76 -34.52 -12.83
CA PRO A 220 -11.47 -34.26 -12.19
C PRO A 220 -10.24 -34.89 -12.89
N SER A 221 -10.42 -35.75 -13.89
CA SER A 221 -9.33 -36.57 -14.45
C SER A 221 -8.37 -35.81 -15.37
N ILE A 222 -8.80 -34.74 -16.03
CA ILE A 222 -7.96 -34.00 -17.00
C ILE A 222 -6.95 -33.09 -16.28
N ILE A 223 -7.32 -32.58 -15.10
CA ILE A 223 -6.49 -31.67 -14.31
C ILE A 223 -5.29 -32.42 -13.69
N GLU A 224 -5.47 -33.68 -13.30
CA GLU A 224 -4.39 -34.50 -12.74
C GLU A 224 -3.36 -34.88 -13.82
N GLU A 225 -3.79 -35.18 -15.05
CA GLU A 225 -2.90 -35.54 -16.16
C GLU A 225 -2.02 -34.35 -16.60
N VAL A 226 -2.60 -33.16 -16.73
CA VAL A 226 -1.89 -31.93 -17.14
C VAL A 226 -0.84 -31.52 -16.09
N ASN A 227 -1.17 -31.65 -14.80
CA ASN A 227 -0.22 -31.37 -13.72
C ASN A 227 0.96 -32.35 -13.70
N ARG A 228 0.76 -33.59 -14.19
CA ARG A 228 1.80 -34.62 -14.24
C ARG A 228 2.80 -34.35 -15.35
N VAL A 229 2.31 -33.99 -16.54
CA VAL A 229 3.16 -33.67 -17.71
C VAL A 229 4.02 -32.42 -17.44
N ILE A 230 3.46 -31.41 -16.78
CA ILE A 230 4.19 -30.19 -16.41
C ILE A 230 5.31 -30.48 -15.38
N ALA A 231 5.13 -31.49 -14.52
CA ALA A 231 6.14 -31.89 -13.53
C ALA A 231 7.33 -32.64 -14.14
N GLU A 232 7.14 -33.32 -15.28
CA GLU A 232 8.17 -34.14 -15.93
C GLU A 232 9.06 -33.34 -16.91
N GLU A 233 8.61 -32.18 -17.40
CA GLU A 233 9.33 -31.38 -18.41
C GLU A 233 10.23 -30.26 -17.85
N MET A 234 10.41 -30.10 -16.53
CA MET A 234 11.18 -28.97 -16.00
C MET A 234 12.71 -29.15 -16.16
N PRO A 235 13.40 -28.33 -16.99
CA PRO A 235 14.85 -28.40 -17.10
C PRO A 235 15.53 -27.85 -15.84
N SER A 236 16.45 -28.64 -15.29
CA SER A 236 17.37 -28.27 -14.22
C SER A 236 18.37 -27.21 -14.70
N PHE A 237 17.98 -25.93 -14.67
CA PHE A 237 18.91 -24.82 -14.88
C PHE A 237 19.61 -24.46 -13.55
N GLY A 238 20.82 -24.97 -13.36
CA GLY A 238 21.68 -24.72 -12.19
C GLY A 238 22.34 -23.33 -12.16
N ALA A 239 21.66 -22.28 -12.61
CA ALA A 239 22.16 -20.90 -12.49
C ALA A 239 21.67 -20.28 -11.17
N GLU A 240 22.60 -19.86 -10.31
CA GLU A 240 22.27 -19.08 -9.11
C GLU A 240 21.55 -17.79 -9.52
N ILE A 241 20.31 -17.64 -9.05
CA ILE A 241 19.49 -16.46 -9.33
C ILE A 241 19.91 -15.36 -8.37
N GLY A 242 20.48 -14.27 -8.89
CA GLY A 242 20.75 -13.07 -8.13
C GLY A 242 19.46 -12.33 -7.76
N ASP A 243 19.45 -11.67 -6.59
CA ASP A 243 18.32 -10.82 -6.21
C ASP A 243 18.31 -9.56 -7.08
N GLN A 244 17.20 -9.33 -7.78
CA GLN A 244 16.97 -8.16 -8.64
C GLN A 244 16.00 -7.18 -8.00
N GLU A 245 15.42 -7.55 -6.85
CA GLU A 245 14.49 -6.68 -6.15
C GLU A 245 15.24 -5.61 -5.36
N HIS A 246 14.73 -4.40 -5.44
CA HIS A 246 15.19 -3.27 -4.64
C HIS A 246 14.01 -2.60 -3.96
N LEU A 247 14.26 -1.99 -2.81
CA LEU A 247 13.24 -1.29 -2.04
C LEU A 247 13.14 0.18 -2.48
N GLN A 248 11.97 0.49 -3.03
CA GLN A 248 11.37 1.77 -3.41
C GLN A 248 11.08 2.72 -2.23
N LEU A 249 11.98 3.59 -1.78
CA LEU A 249 11.66 4.64 -0.80
C LEU A 249 11.18 5.92 -1.49
N THR A 250 10.10 6.49 -0.95
CA THR A 250 9.65 7.85 -1.28
C THR A 250 10.61 8.90 -0.69
N PHE A 251 10.59 10.13 -1.21
CA PHE A 251 11.43 11.21 -0.67
C PHE A 251 11.11 11.49 0.80
N GLU A 252 9.84 11.42 1.19
CA GLU A 252 9.42 11.70 2.55
C GLU A 252 9.90 10.60 3.53
N GLU A 253 9.78 9.32 3.12
CA GLU A 253 10.32 8.19 3.88
C GLU A 253 11.83 8.31 4.04
N ALA A 254 12.55 8.51 2.93
CA ALA A 254 14.01 8.58 2.95
C ALA A 254 14.52 9.79 3.74
N PHE A 255 13.90 10.97 3.58
CA PHE A 255 14.26 12.15 4.34
C PHE A 255 14.00 11.93 5.84
N PHE A 256 12.92 11.26 6.23
CA PHE A 256 12.66 10.93 7.64
C PHE A 256 13.70 9.95 8.21
N LEU A 257 13.99 8.86 7.48
CA LEU A 257 15.00 7.87 7.88
C LEU A 257 16.40 8.48 8.01
N ASN A 258 16.69 9.47 7.19
CA ASN A 258 17.95 10.20 7.16
C ASN A 258 18.04 11.27 8.26
N TYR A 259 17.15 12.27 8.20
CA TYR A 259 17.21 13.47 9.03
C TYR A 259 16.73 13.23 10.47
N VAL A 260 15.64 12.46 10.65
CA VAL A 260 15.05 12.25 11.98
C VAL A 260 15.68 11.06 12.67
N LEU A 261 15.80 9.93 11.96
CA LEU A 261 16.30 8.70 12.56
C LEU A 261 17.79 8.47 12.38
N GLY A 262 18.47 9.10 11.43
CA GLY A 262 19.92 8.89 11.21
C GLY A 262 20.31 7.45 10.84
N VAL A 263 19.39 6.65 10.31
CA VAL A 263 19.61 5.21 9.98
C VAL A 263 19.84 4.97 8.49
N LEU A 264 19.65 5.98 7.66
CA LEU A 264 19.76 5.88 6.21
C LEU A 264 20.81 6.86 5.69
N ASP A 265 21.80 6.33 5.00
CA ASP A 265 22.78 7.10 4.25
C ASP A 265 22.49 6.98 2.76
N ILE A 266 22.36 8.12 2.09
CA ILE A 266 22.07 8.16 0.66
C ILE A 266 23.42 8.33 -0.04
N CYS A 267 24.11 7.24 -0.30
CA CYS A 267 25.42 7.20 -0.94
C CYS A 267 25.29 7.37 -2.46
N GLN A 268 26.26 8.03 -3.09
CA GLN A 268 26.44 8.00 -4.54
C GLN A 268 27.95 7.94 -4.82
N ASP A 269 28.45 6.72 -5.03
CA ASP A 269 29.78 6.23 -5.46
C ASP A 269 31.10 6.85 -4.94
N ALA A 270 31.10 8.00 -4.26
CA ALA A 270 32.22 8.51 -3.48
C ALA A 270 31.67 9.37 -2.33
N ASP A 271 32.07 9.09 -1.08
CA ASP A 271 31.51 9.73 0.12
C ASP A 271 32.01 11.18 0.32
N PRO A 272 31.10 12.17 0.30
CA PRO A 272 31.13 13.29 1.25
C PRO A 272 29.74 13.48 1.94
N PRO A 273 29.61 14.36 2.96
CA PRO A 273 28.70 14.13 4.07
C PRO A 273 27.23 14.22 3.67
N ASN A 274 26.48 13.26 4.20
CA ASN A 274 25.04 13.16 4.26
C ASN A 274 24.39 14.43 4.86
N ASN A 275 24.32 15.51 4.09
CA ASN A 275 23.81 16.80 4.55
C ASN A 275 22.30 16.87 4.30
N SER A 276 21.51 16.83 5.36
CA SER A 276 20.05 16.91 5.28
C SER A 276 19.56 18.20 4.61
N SER A 277 20.29 19.31 4.73
CA SER A 277 19.96 20.55 4.03
C SER A 277 20.07 20.39 2.51
N TYR A 278 21.09 19.69 2.04
CA TYR A 278 21.23 19.38 0.62
C TYR A 278 20.10 18.47 0.12
N LEU A 279 19.79 17.40 0.86
CA LEU A 279 18.70 16.48 0.51
C LEU A 279 17.33 17.18 0.49
N LEU A 280 17.09 18.11 1.41
CA LEU A 280 15.87 18.92 1.42
C LEU A 280 15.72 19.70 0.10
N HIS A 281 16.77 20.40 -0.34
CA HIS A 281 16.76 21.13 -1.61
C HIS A 281 16.57 20.20 -2.80
N LEU A 282 17.28 19.08 -2.82
CA LEU A 282 17.16 18.07 -3.87
C LEU A 282 15.70 17.60 -4.00
N PHE A 283 15.07 17.18 -2.90
CA PHE A 283 13.71 16.65 -2.93
C PHE A 283 12.66 17.72 -3.24
N CYS A 284 12.84 18.96 -2.76
CA CYS A 284 11.95 20.07 -3.15
C CYS A 284 11.99 20.29 -4.67
N THR A 285 13.18 20.25 -5.26
CA THR A 285 13.40 20.44 -6.70
C THR A 285 12.73 19.32 -7.53
N TYR A 286 12.88 18.06 -7.11
CA TYR A 286 12.29 16.91 -7.83
C TYR A 286 10.78 16.72 -7.58
N SER A 287 10.19 17.47 -6.66
CA SER A 287 8.76 17.35 -6.35
C SER A 287 7.85 18.12 -7.31
N GLU A 288 8.41 19.01 -8.13
CA GLU A 288 7.70 19.80 -9.11
C GLU A 288 7.79 19.14 -10.50
N PHE A 289 6.65 19.08 -11.20
CA PHE A 289 6.58 18.55 -12.57
C PHE A 289 5.79 19.49 -13.49
N PRO A 290 6.28 19.80 -14.70
CA PRO A 290 7.59 19.43 -15.26
C PRO A 290 8.73 20.13 -14.51
N LEU A 291 9.93 19.54 -14.53
CA LEU A 291 11.10 20.18 -13.90
C LEU A 291 11.40 21.51 -14.63
N PRO A 292 11.61 22.62 -13.89
CA PRO A 292 12.04 23.87 -14.51
C PRO A 292 13.41 23.73 -15.19
N SER A 293 13.62 24.36 -16.35
CA SER A 293 14.90 24.24 -17.10
C SER A 293 16.14 24.67 -16.29
N HIS A 294 15.98 25.64 -15.39
CA HIS A 294 17.05 26.05 -14.45
C HIS A 294 17.28 25.04 -13.32
N ALA A 295 16.24 24.29 -12.95
CA ALA A 295 16.33 23.22 -11.96
C ALA A 295 17.17 22.07 -12.52
N GLU A 296 17.01 21.71 -13.78
CA GLU A 296 17.83 20.69 -14.44
C GLU A 296 19.33 21.06 -14.44
N ALA A 297 19.69 22.31 -14.76
CA ALA A 297 21.07 22.78 -14.72
C ALA A 297 21.65 22.77 -13.29
N HIS A 298 20.84 23.14 -12.30
CA HIS A 298 21.22 23.02 -10.89
C HIS A 298 21.47 21.56 -10.53
N LEU A 299 20.57 20.66 -10.91
CA LEU A 299 20.69 19.22 -10.66
C LEU A 299 21.91 18.61 -11.35
N GLN A 300 22.17 18.96 -12.61
CA GLN A 300 23.37 18.54 -13.33
C GLN A 300 24.64 19.05 -12.65
N SER A 301 24.64 20.30 -12.17
CA SER A 301 25.78 20.87 -11.44
C SER A 301 26.01 20.17 -10.10
N LEU A 302 24.93 19.90 -9.36
CA LEU A 302 24.97 19.14 -8.10
C LEU A 302 25.46 17.71 -8.34
N TYR A 303 24.96 17.05 -9.38
CA TYR A 303 25.38 15.71 -9.79
C TYR A 303 26.86 15.68 -10.19
N SER A 304 27.31 16.62 -11.02
CA SER A 304 28.69 16.70 -11.52
C SER A 304 29.69 16.98 -10.40
N TRP A 305 29.33 17.84 -9.45
CA TRP A 305 30.12 18.04 -8.23
C TRP A 305 30.21 16.75 -7.40
N ARG A 306 29.07 16.07 -7.21
CA ARG A 306 29.00 14.88 -6.38
C ARG A 306 29.79 13.69 -6.94
N VAL A 307 29.81 13.53 -8.27
CA VAL A 307 30.61 12.51 -8.95
C VAL A 307 32.11 12.87 -9.00
N GLY A 308 32.51 13.98 -8.37
CA GLY A 308 33.91 14.42 -8.31
C GLY A 308 34.44 14.95 -9.64
N ALA A 309 33.55 15.25 -10.60
CA ALA A 309 33.94 15.81 -11.89
C ALA A 309 34.33 17.30 -11.81
N LEU A 310 34.08 17.97 -10.68
CA LEU A 310 34.46 19.36 -10.40
C LEU A 310 35.26 19.46 -9.07
N SER A 311 36.48 19.97 -9.14
CA SER A 311 37.41 20.06 -8.00
C SER A 311 37.26 21.31 -7.11
N CYS A 312 36.13 22.03 -7.14
CA CYS A 312 36.01 23.33 -6.45
C CYS A 312 34.66 23.52 -5.72
N PRO A 313 34.65 23.56 -4.37
CA PRO A 313 33.46 23.90 -3.58
C PRO A 313 33.04 25.38 -3.69
N GLU A 314 33.96 26.29 -4.02
CA GLU A 314 33.73 27.74 -3.92
C GLU A 314 32.86 28.34 -5.05
N LEU A 315 32.69 27.64 -6.18
CA LEU A 315 31.84 28.09 -7.29
C LEU A 315 30.40 27.55 -7.23
N LEU A 316 30.11 26.59 -6.36
CA LEU A 316 28.76 26.04 -6.17
C LEU A 316 27.90 26.89 -5.21
N ASP A 317 28.53 27.84 -4.51
CA ASP A 317 27.94 28.62 -3.42
C ASP A 317 27.53 30.04 -3.81
N ARG A 318 27.44 30.36 -5.11
CA ARG A 318 26.89 31.65 -5.58
C ARG A 318 25.65 31.38 -6.44
N SER A 319 24.45 31.48 -5.84
CA SER A 319 23.14 31.66 -6.52
C SER A 319 22.46 30.48 -7.25
N ALA A 320 22.93 29.23 -7.17
CA ALA A 320 22.53 28.22 -8.16
C ALA A 320 21.18 27.49 -7.99
N GLY A 321 20.25 27.90 -7.11
CA GLY A 321 18.92 27.26 -7.02
C GLY A 321 17.82 28.30 -6.86
N SER A 322 16.69 28.12 -7.55
CA SER A 322 15.48 28.92 -7.31
C SER A 322 15.11 28.84 -5.82
N PRO A 323 14.63 29.94 -5.21
CA PRO A 323 14.16 29.91 -3.83
C PRO A 323 13.06 28.86 -3.70
N ILE A 324 13.12 28.02 -2.66
CA ILE A 324 12.10 27.02 -2.41
C ILE A 324 10.84 27.76 -1.94
N PRO A 325 9.70 27.61 -2.64
CA PRO A 325 8.46 28.19 -2.16
C PRO A 325 8.00 27.47 -0.89
N PRO A 326 7.46 28.19 0.12
CA PRO A 326 7.07 27.57 1.39
C PRO A 326 5.91 26.56 1.23
N ASP A 327 5.13 26.63 0.15
CA ASP A 327 4.08 25.67 -0.21
C ASP A 327 4.54 24.61 -1.22
N ASN A 328 5.85 24.37 -1.35
CA ASN A 328 6.42 23.33 -2.20
C ASN A 328 5.78 21.95 -1.90
N PRO A 329 5.42 21.15 -2.92
CA PRO A 329 4.71 19.88 -2.74
C PRO A 329 5.43 18.89 -1.81
N PHE A 330 6.75 18.79 -1.88
CA PHE A 330 7.52 17.93 -0.98
C PHE A 330 7.41 18.39 0.47
N LEU A 331 7.53 19.69 0.75
CA LEU A 331 7.43 20.21 2.11
C LEU A 331 6.07 19.92 2.73
N LEU A 332 4.99 20.16 1.99
CA LEU A 332 3.62 19.88 2.45
C LEU A 332 3.44 18.40 2.80
N LYS A 333 3.89 17.52 1.90
CA LYS A 333 3.85 16.08 2.08
C LYS A 333 4.72 15.62 3.25
N TYR A 334 5.95 16.12 3.34
CA TYR A 334 6.90 15.74 4.38
C TYR A 334 6.47 16.21 5.77
N VAL A 335 5.96 17.42 5.93
CA VAL A 335 5.46 17.93 7.23
C VAL A 335 4.33 17.04 7.74
N VAL A 336 3.38 16.67 6.87
CA VAL A 336 2.28 15.76 7.22
C VAL A 336 2.79 14.35 7.50
N PHE A 337 3.72 13.85 6.68
CA PHE A 337 4.36 12.56 6.89
C PHE A 337 5.08 12.49 8.24
N HIS A 338 5.91 13.49 8.54
CA HIS A 338 6.64 13.64 9.78
C HIS A 338 5.69 13.67 10.98
N HIS A 339 4.62 14.45 10.90
CA HIS A 339 3.59 14.55 11.94
C HIS A 339 3.01 13.18 12.28
N PHE A 340 2.51 12.44 11.29
CA PHE A 340 1.88 11.14 11.54
C PHE A 340 2.88 10.03 11.91
N ARG A 341 4.10 10.02 11.33
CA ARG A 341 5.15 9.08 11.76
C ARG A 341 5.58 9.33 13.20
N SER A 342 5.66 10.59 13.63
CA SER A 342 6.00 10.96 15.01
C SER A 342 4.91 10.54 16.00
N LEU A 343 3.64 10.49 15.56
CA LEU A 343 2.53 9.94 16.33
C LEU A 343 2.46 8.40 16.32
N GLY A 344 3.38 7.72 15.61
CA GLY A 344 3.47 6.26 15.57
C GLY A 344 2.65 5.59 14.46
N TRP A 345 2.00 6.35 13.57
CA TRP A 345 1.28 5.77 12.43
C TRP A 345 2.25 5.24 11.38
N VAL A 346 1.87 4.17 10.69
CA VAL A 346 2.50 3.74 9.44
C VAL A 346 1.81 4.47 8.29
N VAL A 347 2.57 5.34 7.62
CA VAL A 347 2.09 6.21 6.54
C VAL A 347 2.45 5.58 5.20
N ARG A 348 1.48 5.43 4.28
CA ARG A 348 1.71 4.88 2.93
C ARG A 348 1.08 5.77 1.87
N PRO A 349 1.60 5.79 0.62
CA PRO A 349 0.98 6.53 -0.47
C PRO A 349 -0.48 6.12 -0.70
N GLY A 350 -1.34 7.13 -0.87
CA GLY A 350 -2.79 6.96 -0.98
C GLY A 350 -3.35 7.00 -2.40
N ILE A 351 -2.50 7.09 -3.44
CA ILE A 351 -2.92 7.37 -4.83
C ILE A 351 -3.98 6.40 -5.35
N LYS A 352 -3.94 5.12 -4.92
CA LYS A 352 -4.92 4.08 -5.27
C LYS A 352 -6.35 4.41 -4.80
N PHE A 353 -6.49 5.31 -3.84
CA PHE A 353 -7.76 5.76 -3.27
C PHE A 353 -7.97 7.26 -3.46
N ALA A 354 -7.29 7.90 -4.42
CA ALA A 354 -7.40 9.34 -4.68
C ALA A 354 -7.13 10.23 -3.46
N CYS A 355 -6.21 9.82 -2.58
CA CYS A 355 -5.77 10.59 -1.42
C CYS A 355 -4.24 10.63 -1.38
N ASP A 356 -3.65 11.54 -0.61
CA ASP A 356 -2.19 11.70 -0.54
C ASP A 356 -1.57 10.56 0.25
N TYR A 357 -2.13 10.28 1.44
CA TYR A 357 -1.65 9.23 2.33
C TYR A 357 -2.76 8.34 2.86
N LEU A 358 -2.35 7.17 3.33
CA LEU A 358 -3.12 6.22 4.12
C LEU A 358 -2.42 6.01 5.46
N LEU A 359 -3.19 6.02 6.54
CA LEU A 359 -2.69 5.73 7.87
C LEU A 359 -3.08 4.33 8.33
N TYR A 360 -2.09 3.58 8.79
CA TYR A 360 -2.26 2.28 9.42
C TYR A 360 -1.74 2.35 10.86
N LEU A 361 -2.48 1.80 11.81
CA LEU A 361 -2.08 1.81 13.22
C LEU A 361 -0.81 0.96 13.46
N ARG A 362 -0.78 -0.27 12.95
CA ARG A 362 0.36 -1.20 13.07
C ARG A 362 1.01 -1.57 11.74
N GLY A 363 0.35 -1.24 10.63
CA GLY A 363 0.83 -1.52 9.27
C GLY A 363 -0.09 -2.46 8.46
N PRO A 364 0.16 -2.59 7.14
CA PRO A 364 -0.72 -3.30 6.22
C PRO A 364 -0.86 -4.81 6.47
N ALA A 365 0.10 -5.43 7.16
CA ALA A 365 0.05 -6.86 7.50
C ALA A 365 -0.98 -7.18 8.61
N PHE A 366 -1.36 -6.18 9.42
CA PHE A 366 -2.22 -6.37 10.60
C PHE A 366 -3.66 -5.93 10.36
N HIS A 367 -3.84 -4.71 9.85
CA HIS A 367 -5.15 -4.08 9.67
C HIS A 367 -5.21 -3.29 8.37
N HIS A 368 -6.42 -3.01 7.89
CA HIS A 368 -6.62 -2.06 6.81
C HIS A 368 -6.31 -0.63 7.26
N ALA A 369 -6.06 0.27 6.30
CA ALA A 369 -5.87 1.69 6.59
C ALA A 369 -7.16 2.27 7.21
N GLU A 370 -7.02 3.01 8.30
CA GLU A 370 -8.13 3.61 9.03
C GLU A 370 -8.51 4.97 8.42
N PHE A 371 -7.49 5.80 8.17
CA PHE A 371 -7.66 7.14 7.62
C PHE A 371 -7.08 7.26 6.21
N ALA A 372 -7.80 7.97 5.37
CA ALA A 372 -7.34 8.47 4.08
C ALA A 372 -7.10 9.98 4.22
N ILE A 373 -5.86 10.42 4.03
CA ILE A 373 -5.45 11.81 4.21
C ILE A 373 -5.50 12.56 2.90
N MET A 374 -6.09 13.74 2.93
CA MET A 374 -5.97 14.74 1.87
C MET A 374 -5.34 16.00 2.46
N ILE A 375 -4.20 16.42 1.89
CA ILE A 375 -3.43 17.58 2.34
C ILE A 375 -4.04 18.85 1.73
N VAL A 376 -4.20 19.87 2.55
CA VAL A 376 -4.78 21.15 2.17
C VAL A 376 -3.84 22.27 2.65
N PRO A 377 -3.22 23.06 1.77
CA PRO A 377 -2.49 24.24 2.21
C PRO A 377 -3.46 25.27 2.79
N SER A 378 -3.02 25.96 3.84
CA SER A 378 -3.77 26.99 4.56
C SER A 378 -2.91 28.24 4.69
N TYR A 379 -3.38 29.38 4.18
CA TYR A 379 -2.61 30.63 4.16
C TYR A 379 -3.13 31.62 5.22
N SER A 380 -3.23 31.17 6.48
CA SER A 380 -3.77 32.01 7.57
C SER A 380 -2.78 33.05 8.12
N HIS A 381 -1.49 32.92 7.82
CA HIS A 381 -0.46 33.82 8.34
C HIS A 381 -0.64 35.26 7.79
N PRO A 382 -0.49 36.32 8.62
CA PRO A 382 -0.71 37.72 8.21
C PRO A 382 -0.01 38.13 6.91
N TYR A 383 1.22 37.66 6.70
CA TYR A 383 2.01 37.83 5.45
C TYR A 383 1.21 37.62 4.16
N TRP A 384 0.34 36.61 4.12
CA TRP A 384 -0.45 36.26 2.93
C TRP A 384 -1.64 37.21 2.70
N SER A 385 -2.02 37.96 3.72
CA SER A 385 -3.10 38.97 3.69
C SER A 385 -2.62 40.41 3.50
N GLU A 386 -1.30 40.65 3.46
CA GLU A 386 -0.72 41.99 3.35
C GLU A 386 -1.00 42.69 2.02
N SER A 387 -0.98 41.96 0.91
CA SER A 387 -1.16 42.52 -0.43
C SER A 387 -2.35 41.88 -1.16
N PRO A 388 -3.10 42.66 -1.97
CA PRO A 388 -4.25 42.13 -2.72
C PRO A 388 -3.83 41.05 -3.73
N GLU A 389 -2.61 41.13 -4.25
CA GLU A 389 -2.03 40.13 -5.16
C GLU A 389 -1.81 38.79 -4.47
N ARG A 390 -1.21 38.77 -3.26
CA ARG A 390 -1.01 37.55 -2.47
C ARG A 390 -2.34 36.93 -2.07
N VAL A 391 -3.32 37.74 -1.68
CA VAL A 391 -4.68 37.26 -1.35
C VAL A 391 -5.31 36.57 -2.55
N ALA A 392 -5.19 37.15 -3.75
CA ALA A 392 -5.72 36.56 -4.98
C ALA A 392 -5.00 35.23 -5.33
N GLU A 393 -3.69 35.17 -5.14
CA GLU A 393 -2.89 33.96 -5.35
C GLU A 393 -3.27 32.85 -4.36
N CYS A 394 -3.35 33.16 -3.06
CA CYS A 394 -3.74 32.20 -2.02
C CYS A 394 -5.16 31.67 -2.28
N LYS A 395 -6.10 32.56 -2.63
CA LYS A 395 -7.47 32.17 -2.98
C LYS A 395 -7.53 31.26 -4.21
N LYS A 396 -6.61 31.42 -5.17
CA LYS A 396 -6.47 30.52 -6.32
C LYS A 396 -5.95 29.16 -5.89
N LYS A 397 -4.93 29.11 -5.02
CA LYS A 397 -4.32 27.87 -4.51
C LYS A 397 -5.25 27.08 -3.57
N GLU A 398 -6.05 27.77 -2.77
CA GLU A 398 -7.06 27.17 -1.87
C GLU A 398 -8.37 26.80 -2.58
N LYS A 399 -8.54 27.18 -3.86
CA LYS A 399 -9.79 26.97 -4.59
C LYS A 399 -10.05 25.47 -4.79
N LYS A 400 -10.87 24.91 -3.92
CA LYS A 400 -11.41 23.55 -4.02
C LYS A 400 -12.92 23.62 -4.08
N ASP A 401 -13.52 23.04 -5.11
CA ASP A 401 -14.96 23.06 -5.29
C ASP A 401 -15.65 21.90 -4.56
N TRP A 402 -16.97 22.02 -4.39
CA TRP A 402 -17.77 20.96 -3.78
C TRP A 402 -17.70 19.66 -4.58
N TRP A 403 -17.51 19.72 -5.89
CA TRP A 403 -17.35 18.54 -6.74
C TRP A 403 -16.07 17.77 -6.46
N TRP A 404 -14.94 18.45 -6.28
CA TRP A 404 -13.70 17.85 -5.77
C TRP A 404 -13.96 17.13 -4.44
N PHE A 405 -14.59 17.82 -3.49
CA PHE A 405 -14.84 17.25 -2.16
C PHE A 405 -15.78 16.03 -2.22
N HIS A 406 -16.88 16.11 -2.97
CA HIS A 406 -17.82 15.00 -3.14
C HIS A 406 -17.19 13.80 -3.86
N ARG A 407 -16.32 14.02 -4.86
CA ARG A 407 -15.57 12.94 -5.53
C ARG A 407 -14.68 12.19 -4.53
N LEU A 408 -13.92 12.92 -3.71
CA LEU A 408 -13.09 12.32 -2.68
C LEU A 408 -13.90 11.55 -1.65
N ASN A 409 -14.94 12.17 -1.10
CA ASN A 409 -15.79 11.56 -0.09
C ASN A 409 -16.49 10.30 -0.63
N ARG A 410 -16.90 10.29 -1.91
CA ARG A 410 -17.49 9.11 -2.57
C ARG A 410 -16.51 7.96 -2.65
N VAL A 411 -15.27 8.21 -3.10
CA VAL A 411 -14.23 7.18 -3.18
C VAL A 411 -13.95 6.60 -1.80
N GLN A 412 -13.72 7.44 -0.78
CA GLN A 412 -13.42 6.95 0.57
C GLN A 412 -14.58 6.16 1.18
N SER A 413 -15.81 6.61 0.96
CA SER A 413 -17.01 5.89 1.42
C SER A 413 -17.14 4.50 0.79
N GLN A 414 -16.78 4.37 -0.49
CA GLN A 414 -16.83 3.09 -1.21
C GLN A 414 -15.75 2.10 -0.73
N VAL A 415 -14.57 2.62 -0.35
CA VAL A 415 -13.47 1.78 0.17
C VAL A 415 -13.42 1.72 1.68
N HIS A 416 -14.48 2.18 2.36
CA HIS A 416 -14.68 2.18 3.81
C HIS A 416 -13.52 2.79 4.60
N LYS A 417 -12.97 3.91 4.12
CA LYS A 417 -11.94 4.69 4.83
C LYS A 417 -12.52 5.98 5.37
N THR A 418 -12.04 6.41 6.53
CA THR A 418 -12.41 7.71 7.08
C THR A 418 -11.59 8.79 6.39
N LEU A 419 -12.25 9.75 5.73
CA LEU A 419 -11.57 10.87 5.10
C LEU A 419 -11.10 11.86 6.19
N MET A 420 -9.82 12.21 6.17
CA MET A 420 -9.23 13.23 7.02
C MET A 420 -8.64 14.32 6.14
N LEU A 421 -9.12 15.55 6.32
CA LEU A 421 -8.50 16.73 5.72
C LEU A 421 -7.42 17.24 6.67
N VAL A 422 -6.20 17.34 6.17
CA VAL A 422 -5.06 17.80 6.96
C VAL A 422 -4.63 19.15 6.42
N TYR A 423 -4.91 20.19 7.19
CA TYR A 423 -4.56 21.56 6.85
C TYR A 423 -3.14 21.86 7.31
N VAL A 424 -2.30 22.31 6.39
CA VAL A 424 -0.92 22.72 6.67
C VAL A 424 -0.86 24.24 6.59
N GLU A 425 -0.57 24.89 7.71
CA GLU A 425 -0.35 26.34 7.75
C GLU A 425 0.97 26.69 7.09
N ILE A 426 0.90 27.51 6.05
CA ILE A 426 2.06 27.90 5.24
C ILE A 426 2.75 29.12 5.87
N PRO A 427 4.02 29.00 6.30
CA PRO A 427 4.78 30.11 6.85
C PRO A 427 5.15 31.12 5.74
N PRO A 428 5.58 32.35 6.11
CA PRO A 428 6.20 33.26 5.15
C PRO A 428 7.40 32.62 4.45
N PRO A 429 7.77 33.09 3.24
CA PRO A 429 8.96 32.64 2.53
C PRO A 429 10.20 32.79 3.41
N TRP A 430 10.91 31.67 3.58
CA TRP A 430 12.11 31.57 4.41
C TRP A 430 13.40 31.41 3.60
N ASP A 431 13.26 31.17 2.28
CA ASP A 431 14.38 30.93 1.36
C ASP A 431 14.61 32.09 0.37
N GLU A 432 13.84 33.18 0.49
CA GLU A 432 14.00 34.38 -0.32
C GLU A 432 15.21 35.20 0.17
N GLY A 433 16.11 35.58 -0.75
CA GLY A 433 17.23 36.49 -0.45
C GLY A 433 18.36 35.86 0.38
N ARG A 434 18.76 34.61 0.09
CA ARG A 434 19.80 33.86 0.83
C ARG A 434 21.08 34.68 1.08
N GLU A 435 21.30 35.09 2.33
CA GLU A 435 22.60 35.59 2.80
C GLU A 435 23.56 34.45 3.21
N LYS A 436 23.01 33.25 3.50
CA LYS A 436 23.75 32.09 4.00
C LYS A 436 23.82 30.97 2.97
N PRO A 437 24.92 30.20 2.96
CA PRO A 437 25.07 29.06 2.06
C PRO A 437 24.05 27.96 2.39
N VAL A 438 23.59 27.24 1.36
CA VAL A 438 22.61 26.15 1.45
C VAL A 438 23.04 25.07 2.46
N SER A 439 24.35 24.84 2.57
CA SER A 439 24.95 23.88 3.50
C SER A 439 24.74 24.23 4.98
N LYS A 440 24.37 25.48 5.31
CA LYS A 440 24.12 25.96 6.69
C LYS A 440 22.64 26.24 6.96
N LEU A 441 21.74 25.76 6.11
CA LEU A 441 20.30 25.91 6.31
C LEU A 441 19.83 25.06 7.51
N ASP A 442 19.20 25.69 8.50
CA ASP A 442 18.63 25.00 9.66
C ASP A 442 17.26 24.41 9.31
N VAL A 443 17.26 23.15 8.85
CA VAL A 443 16.05 22.37 8.54
C VAL A 443 15.09 22.32 9.72
N GLY A 444 15.60 22.20 10.95
CA GLY A 444 14.79 22.10 12.16
C GLY A 444 13.99 23.36 12.43
N LYS A 445 14.61 24.53 12.21
CA LYS A 445 13.91 25.83 12.32
C LYS A 445 12.83 25.99 11.25
N ILE A 446 13.09 25.53 10.03
CA ILE A 446 12.12 25.58 8.92
C ILE A 446 10.91 24.72 9.24
N LEU A 447 11.10 23.44 9.58
CA LEU A 447 9.98 22.53 9.84
C LEU A 447 9.11 22.98 11.02
N LYS A 448 9.71 23.61 12.04
CA LYS A 448 8.99 24.21 13.19
C LYS A 448 8.08 25.39 12.81
N SER A 449 8.32 26.03 11.67
CA SER A 449 7.47 27.14 11.21
C SER A 449 6.15 26.68 10.60
N TYR A 450 6.04 25.40 10.25
CA TYR A 450 4.80 24.79 9.74
C TYR A 450 3.94 24.28 10.91
N SER A 451 2.63 24.39 10.77
CA SER A 451 1.67 23.83 11.71
C SER A 451 0.66 22.95 10.98
N VAL A 452 0.28 21.83 11.60
CA VAL A 452 -0.65 20.84 11.03
C VAL A 452 -1.94 20.83 11.84
N ARG A 453 -3.08 20.88 11.18
CA ARG A 453 -4.41 20.74 11.79
C ARG A 453 -5.19 19.62 11.12
N GLU A 454 -5.75 18.73 11.92
CA GLU A 454 -6.47 17.54 11.45
C GLU A 454 -7.98 17.74 11.56
N PHE A 455 -8.71 17.47 10.48
CA PHE A 455 -10.16 17.51 10.46
C PHE A 455 -10.71 16.19 9.92
N VAL A 456 -11.29 15.40 10.81
CA VAL A 456 -11.92 14.12 10.45
C VAL A 456 -13.31 14.38 9.90
N PHE A 457 -13.54 14.01 8.64
CA PHE A 457 -14.84 14.15 8.02
C PHE A 457 -15.57 12.80 8.05
N ARG A 458 -16.75 12.81 8.68
CA ARG A 458 -17.66 11.66 8.67
C ARG A 458 -18.92 12.05 7.92
N ARG A 459 -19.47 11.11 7.15
CA ARG A 459 -20.76 11.31 6.49
C ARG A 459 -21.81 11.61 7.56
N TRP A 460 -22.38 12.81 7.51
CA TRP A 460 -23.53 13.14 8.31
C TRP A 460 -24.70 12.29 7.82
N SER A 461 -25.24 11.45 8.71
CA SER A 461 -26.42 10.65 8.45
C SER A 461 -27.53 11.17 9.36
N PRO A 462 -28.66 11.65 8.80
CA PRO A 462 -29.77 12.15 9.60
C PRO A 462 -30.27 11.13 10.65
N ASN A 463 -30.14 9.83 10.36
CA ASN A 463 -30.58 8.75 11.25
C ASN A 463 -29.60 8.46 12.40
N ARG A 464 -28.32 8.88 12.30
CA ARG A 464 -27.28 8.58 13.30
C ARG A 464 -26.75 9.82 14.02
N ASN A 465 -26.97 11.01 13.47
CA ASN A 465 -26.37 12.27 13.92
C ASN A 465 -27.44 13.36 14.18
N ARG A 466 -28.62 12.93 14.65
CA ARG A 466 -29.78 13.82 14.89
C ARG A 466 -29.77 14.46 16.27
N ASP A 467 -28.97 13.91 17.18
CA ASP A 467 -28.65 14.44 18.50
C ASP A 467 -27.44 15.38 18.39
#